data_AF-A0A552E477-F1
#
_entry.id   AF-A0A552E477-F1
#
_cell.length_a   1.000
_cell.length_b   1.000
_cell.length_c   1.000
_cell.angle_alpha   90.00
_cell.angle_beta   90.00
_cell.angle_gamma   90.00
#
_symmetry.space_group_name_H-M   'P 1'
#
loop_
_entity.id
_entity.type
_entity.pdbx_description
1 polymer ?
#
loop_
_entity_poly.entity_id
_entity_poly.type
_entity_poly.pdbx_seq_one_letter_code
_entity_poly.pdbx_strand_id
1 'polypeptide(L)'
;MLKVLIDTHVFLWYVTNNKQLRDNHKIMINERENLVYLSQASIWEMAIKYSLRKLTFDTPFREFIESQIQINDFQILPLNLLHFEQVAQLPFQHRDPFDRMIIAQAIAENVPVISYD
;
A
#
# COMPACT_ATOMS: atom_id res chain seq x y z
N MET A 1 -17.76 -9.36 -0.28
CA MET A 1 -16.43 -9.28 -0.94
C MET A 1 -16.08 -7.82 -1.23
N LEU A 2 -15.25 -7.20 -0.38
CA LEU A 2 -14.72 -5.86 -0.64
C LEU A 2 -13.31 -5.96 -1.22
N LYS A 3 -12.97 -5.07 -2.14
CA LYS A 3 -11.60 -4.84 -2.59
C LYS A 3 -11.09 -3.60 -1.89
N VAL A 4 -9.85 -3.61 -1.42
CA VAL A 4 -9.28 -2.45 -0.75
C VAL A 4 -7.80 -2.30 -1.09
N LEU A 5 -7.37 -1.05 -1.30
CA LEU A 5 -5.97 -0.69 -1.49
C LEU A 5 -5.40 -0.18 -0.16
N ILE A 6 -4.25 -0.69 0.25
CA ILE A 6 -3.52 -0.18 1.42
C ILE A 6 -2.26 0.57 0.95
N ASP A 7 -1.94 1.65 1.66
CA ASP A 7 -0.71 2.40 1.47
C ASP A 7 0.47 1.80 2.24
N THR A 8 1.61 2.49 2.18
CA THR A 8 2.84 2.11 2.86
C THR A 8 2.69 2.09 4.38
N HIS A 9 2.03 3.10 4.97
CA HIS A 9 1.90 3.22 6.41
C HIS A 9 1.02 2.12 7.00
N VAL A 10 -0.13 1.86 6.37
CA VAL A 10 -1.05 0.80 6.76
C VAL A 10 -0.38 -0.56 6.65
N PHE A 11 0.32 -0.83 5.54
CA PHE A 11 1.07 -2.08 5.38
C PHE A 11 2.09 -2.27 6.50
N LEU A 12 2.97 -1.28 6.72
CA LEU A 12 4.01 -1.37 7.75
C LEU A 12 3.43 -1.51 9.15
N TRP A 13 2.36 -0.77 9.48
CA TRP A 13 1.71 -0.86 10.78
C TRP A 13 1.00 -2.19 10.98
N TYR A 14 0.40 -2.75 9.93
CA TYR A 14 -0.24 -4.05 10.00
C TYR A 14 0.80 -5.15 10.30
N VAL A 15 1.87 -5.23 9.51
CA VAL A 15 2.89 -6.29 9.64
C VAL A 15 3.77 -6.16 10.90
N THR A 16 3.89 -4.95 11.46
CA THR A 16 4.59 -4.70 12.73
C THR A 16 3.66 -4.72 13.95
N ASN A 17 2.37 -5.06 13.76
CA ASN A 17 1.33 -4.98 14.78
C ASN A 17 1.34 -3.66 15.57
N ASN A 18 1.53 -2.55 14.86
CA ASN A 18 1.55 -1.22 15.44
C ASN A 18 0.15 -0.87 16.00
N LYS A 19 0.13 -0.18 17.14
CA LYS A 19 -1.11 0.25 17.83
C LYS A 19 -1.82 1.41 17.13
N GLN A 20 -1.15 2.12 16.22
CA GLN A 20 -1.74 3.23 15.47
C GLN A 20 -2.75 2.76 14.41
N LEU A 21 -2.62 1.51 13.94
CA LEU A 21 -3.62 0.91 13.06
C LEU A 21 -4.87 0.56 13.87
N ARG A 22 -5.97 1.24 13.55
CA ARG A 22 -7.26 1.10 14.23
C ARG A 22 -7.82 -0.31 14.06
N ASP A 23 -8.52 -0.79 15.09
CA ASP A 23 -9.05 -2.17 15.13
C ASP A 23 -10.02 -2.47 13.99
N ASN A 24 -10.84 -1.49 13.57
CA ASN A 24 -11.76 -1.66 12.45
C ASN A 24 -11.03 -1.93 11.11
N HIS A 25 -9.88 -1.29 10.88
CA HIS A 25 -9.05 -1.57 9.70
C HIS A 25 -8.37 -2.92 9.79
N LYS A 26 -7.89 -3.33 10.98
CA LYS A 26 -7.36 -4.69 11.20
C LYS A 26 -8.41 -5.75 10.92
N ILE A 27 -9.64 -5.56 11.41
CA ILE A 27 -10.77 -6.47 11.13
C ILE A 27 -11.02 -6.54 9.62
N MET A 28 -11.06 -5.41 8.93
CA MET A 28 -11.31 -5.38 7.49
C MET A 28 -10.20 -6.07 6.67
N ILE A 29 -8.93 -5.92 7.07
CA ILE A 29 -7.79 -6.58 6.43
C ILE A 29 -7.78 -8.09 6.72
N ASN A 30 -8.18 -8.50 7.92
CA ASN A 30 -8.20 -9.91 8.34
C ASN A 30 -9.41 -10.71 7.83
N GLU A 31 -10.43 -10.03 7.31
CA GLU A 31 -11.63 -10.67 6.80
C GLU A 31 -11.31 -11.43 5.51
N ARG A 32 -11.51 -12.75 5.50
CA ARG A 32 -11.05 -13.63 4.42
C ARG A 32 -11.78 -13.38 3.10
N GLU A 33 -12.98 -12.82 3.16
CA GLU A 33 -13.73 -12.45 1.97
C GLU A 33 -13.26 -11.13 1.34
N ASN A 34 -12.32 -10.41 1.96
CA ASN A 34 -11.81 -9.17 1.41
C ASN A 34 -10.53 -9.42 0.61
N LEU A 35 -10.42 -8.75 -0.53
CA LEU A 35 -9.20 -8.72 -1.32
C LEU A 35 -8.41 -7.47 -0.96
N VAL A 36 -7.25 -7.67 -0.35
CA VAL A 36 -6.36 -6.59 0.09
C VAL A 36 -5.24 -6.43 -0.94
N TYR A 37 -5.20 -5.26 -1.56
CA TYR A 37 -4.18 -4.87 -2.50
C TYR A 37 -3.09 -4.04 -1.83
N LEU A 38 -1.83 -4.38 -2.06
CA LEU A 38 -0.68 -3.51 -1.77
C LEU A 38 -0.26 -2.80 -3.05
N SER A 39 -0.23 -1.47 -3.04
CA SER A 39 0.24 -0.69 -4.18
C SER A 39 1.70 -1.01 -4.52
N GLN A 40 2.01 -1.21 -5.80
CA GLN A 40 3.40 -1.26 -6.25
C GLN A 40 4.15 0.06 -6.01
N ALA A 41 3.45 1.21 -5.95
CA ALA A 41 4.05 2.49 -5.57
C ALA A 41 4.49 2.50 -4.09
N SER A 42 3.74 1.84 -3.20
CA SER A 42 4.15 1.66 -1.80
C SER A 42 5.41 0.81 -1.68
N ILE A 43 5.53 -0.26 -2.46
CA ILE A 43 6.78 -1.07 -2.52
C ILE A 43 7.95 -0.22 -3.02
N TRP A 44 7.71 0.62 -4.03
CA TRP A 44 8.72 1.55 -4.54
C TRP A 44 9.16 2.57 -3.48
N GLU A 45 8.22 3.17 -2.75
CA GLU A 45 8.52 4.08 -1.64
C GLU A 45 9.34 3.38 -0.54
N MET A 46 8.92 2.18 -0.13
CA MET A 46 9.64 1.38 0.87
C MET A 46 11.07 1.06 0.42
N ALA A 47 11.27 0.72 -0.86
CA ALA A 47 12.60 0.45 -1.41
C ALA A 47 13.51 1.69 -1.33
N ILE A 48 12.98 2.88 -1.63
CA ILE A 48 13.71 4.14 -1.48
C ILE A 48 14.05 4.38 -0.01
N LYS A 49 13.08 4.28 0.90
CA LYS A 49 13.31 4.47 2.36
C LYS A 49 14.34 3.46 2.90
N TYR A 50 14.29 2.21 2.44
CA TYR A 50 15.26 1.17 2.78
C TYR A 50 16.67 1.52 2.29
N SER A 51 16.82 1.96 1.03
CA SER A 51 18.12 2.37 0.48
C SER A 51 18.75 3.55 1.22
N LEU A 52 17.90 4.44 1.75
CA LEU A 52 18.31 5.60 2.56
C LEU A 52 18.52 5.25 4.05
N ARG A 53 18.39 3.97 4.45
CA ARG A 53 18.45 3.50 5.84
C ARG A 53 17.42 4.15 6.77
N LYS A 54 16.33 4.69 6.20
CA LYS A 54 15.18 5.23 6.95
C LYS A 54 14.15 4.15 7.30
N LEU A 55 14.28 2.98 6.68
CA LEU A 55 13.49 1.79 6.94
C LEU A 55 14.46 0.60 6.99
N THR A 56 14.31 -0.25 8.00
CA THR A 56 15.16 -1.43 8.22
C THR A 56 14.27 -2.62 8.56
N PHE A 57 14.67 -3.80 8.09
CA PHE A 57 14.00 -5.06 8.36
C PHE A 57 15.03 -6.07 8.86
N ASP A 58 14.56 -7.08 9.59
CA ASP A 58 15.43 -8.16 10.10
C ASP A 58 15.93 -9.09 8.98
N THR A 59 15.24 -9.08 7.83
CA THR A 59 15.61 -9.82 6.62
C THR A 59 15.87 -8.87 5.44
N PRO A 60 16.54 -9.32 4.38
CA PRO A 60 16.71 -8.54 3.15
C PRO A 60 15.37 -8.03 2.61
N PHE A 61 15.37 -6.82 2.02
CA PHE A 61 14.16 -6.14 1.54
C PHE A 61 13.19 -7.04 0.76
N ARG A 62 13.71 -7.77 -0.24
CA ARG A 62 12.91 -8.65 -1.08
C ARG A 62 12.24 -9.77 -0.28
N GLU A 63 13.00 -10.43 0.59
CA GLU A 63 12.52 -11.53 1.43
C GLU A 63 11.44 -11.05 2.41
N PHE A 64 11.64 -9.88 3.02
CA PHE A 64 10.62 -9.25 3.86
C PHE A 64 9.31 -9.03 3.08
N ILE A 65 9.38 -8.40 1.90
CA ILE A 65 8.17 -8.10 1.12
C ILE A 65 7.46 -9.38 0.66
N GLU A 66 8.19 -10.34 0.08
CA GLU A 66 7.61 -11.60 -0.41
C GLU A 66 6.96 -12.40 0.74
N SER A 67 7.61 -12.50 1.90
CA SER A 67 7.07 -13.20 3.06
C SER A 67 5.79 -12.54 3.60
N GLN A 68 5.77 -11.22 3.73
CA GLN A 68 4.59 -10.50 4.24
C GLN A 68 3.40 -10.58 3.27
N ILE A 69 3.65 -10.53 1.96
CA ILE A 69 2.59 -10.72 0.97
C ILE A 69 1.99 -12.12 1.08
N GLN A 70 2.85 -13.14 1.19
CA GLN A 70 2.41 -14.54 1.28
C GLN A 70 1.67 -14.86 2.58
N ILE A 71 2.18 -14.41 3.72
CA ILE A 71 1.59 -14.70 5.04
C ILE A 71 0.21 -14.05 5.19
N ASN A 72 0.02 -12.86 4.63
CA ASN A 72 -1.19 -12.07 4.80
C ASN A 72 -2.15 -12.14 3.60
N ASP A 73 -1.84 -12.97 2.59
CA ASP A 73 -2.61 -13.12 1.35
C ASP A 73 -2.88 -11.79 0.63
N PHE A 74 -1.90 -10.89 0.66
CA PHE A 74 -1.99 -9.62 -0.04
C PHE A 74 -1.72 -9.81 -1.54
N GLN A 75 -2.35 -8.98 -2.37
CA GLN A 75 -2.14 -8.97 -3.81
C GLN A 75 -1.41 -7.68 -4.19
N ILE A 76 -0.32 -7.77 -4.96
CA ILE A 76 0.32 -6.56 -5.48
C ILE A 76 -0.60 -5.97 -6.57
N LEU A 77 -0.90 -4.68 -6.48
CA LEU A 77 -1.56 -3.94 -7.55
C LEU A 77 -0.50 -3.29 -8.46
N PRO A 78 -0.22 -3.88 -9.65
CA PRO A 78 0.82 -3.38 -10.55
C PRO A 78 0.44 -2.03 -11.15
N LEU A 79 1.44 -1.21 -11.45
CA LEU A 79 1.23 0.05 -12.16
C LEU A 79 0.97 -0.19 -13.65
N ASN A 80 0.02 0.55 -14.22
CA ASN A 80 -0.28 0.54 -15.64
C ASN A 80 -0.55 1.95 -16.20
N LEU A 81 -0.73 2.06 -17.52
CA LEU A 81 -0.94 3.35 -18.21
C LEU A 81 -2.16 4.13 -17.73
N LEU A 82 -3.24 3.45 -17.32
CA LEU A 82 -4.43 4.11 -16.78
C LEU A 82 -4.11 4.83 -15.48
N HIS A 83 -3.25 4.24 -14.63
CA HIS A 83 -2.81 4.87 -13.39
C HIS A 83 -2.01 6.15 -13.67
N PHE A 84 -1.08 6.09 -14.64
CA PHE A 84 -0.28 7.26 -15.01
C PHE A 84 -1.13 8.38 -15.64
N GLU A 85 -2.12 8.03 -16.46
CA GLU A 85 -3.09 8.98 -17.02
C GLU A 85 -3.87 9.69 -15.90
N GLN A 86 -4.35 8.94 -14.89
CA GLN A 86 -5.02 9.54 -13.73
C GLN A 86 -4.08 10.49 -12.96
N VAL A 87 -2.82 10.12 -12.72
CA VAL A 87 -1.85 11.01 -12.06
C VAL A 87 -1.66 12.34 -12.79
N ALA A 88 -1.64 12.31 -14.13
CA ALA A 88 -1.48 13.50 -14.96
C ALA A 88 -2.67 14.47 -14.85
N GLN A 89 -3.85 13.96 -14.52
CA GLN A 89 -5.08 14.73 -14.36
C GLN A 89 -5.35 15.15 -12.92
N LEU A 90 -4.68 14.53 -11.94
CA LEU A 90 -4.89 14.82 -10.52
C LEU A 90 -4.48 16.27 -10.14
N PRO A 91 -5.33 17.01 -9.40
CA PRO A 91 -4.98 18.33 -8.89
C PRO A 91 -3.82 18.25 -7.89
N PHE A 92 -3.04 19.32 -7.75
CA PHE A 92 -1.90 19.39 -6.82
C PHE A 92 -2.32 19.68 -5.37
N GLN A 93 -3.24 18.88 -4.84
CA GLN A 93 -3.59 18.88 -3.41
C GLN A 93 -2.57 18.07 -2.60
N HIS A 94 -2.18 16.89 -3.11
CA HIS A 94 -1.06 16.10 -2.60
C HIS A 94 0.18 16.32 -3.46
N ARG A 95 1.33 16.50 -2.81
CA ARG A 95 2.62 16.76 -3.48
C ARG A 95 3.54 15.55 -3.52
N ASP A 96 3.35 14.58 -2.64
CA ASP A 96 4.16 13.36 -2.65
C ASP A 96 3.81 12.50 -3.88
N PRO A 97 4.80 12.06 -4.66
CA PRO A 97 4.54 11.31 -5.89
C PRO A 97 3.95 9.91 -5.62
N PHE A 98 4.23 9.28 -4.48
CA PHE A 98 3.70 7.96 -4.14
C PHE A 98 2.24 8.06 -3.73
N ASP A 99 1.89 9.04 -2.89
CA ASP A 99 0.49 9.30 -2.50
C ASP A 99 -0.37 9.58 -3.73
N ARG A 100 0.13 10.43 -4.64
CA ARG A 100 -0.56 10.72 -5.91
C ARG A 100 -0.78 9.47 -6.74
N MET A 101 0.19 8.56 -6.78
CA MET A 101 0.05 7.31 -7.51
C MET A 101 -0.96 6.37 -6.85
N ILE A 102 -0.98 6.27 -5.52
CA ILE A 102 -1.95 5.45 -4.77
C ILE A 102 -3.37 5.98 -5.00
N ILE A 103 -3.56 7.30 -4.93
CA ILE A 103 -4.85 7.95 -5.25
C ILE A 103 -5.27 7.63 -6.68
N ALA A 104 -4.34 7.73 -7.64
CA ALA A 104 -4.63 7.43 -9.04
C ALA A 104 -5.00 5.95 -9.27
N GLN A 105 -4.33 5.01 -8.60
CA GLN A 105 -4.70 3.60 -8.63
C GLN A 105 -6.10 3.37 -8.05
N ALA A 106 -6.41 4.00 -6.91
CA ALA A 106 -7.71 3.90 -6.28
C ALA A 106 -8.86 4.37 -7.18
N ILE A 107 -8.64 5.51 -7.85
CA ILE A 107 -9.61 6.08 -8.81
C ILE A 107 -9.75 5.15 -10.02
N ALA A 108 -8.64 4.74 -10.64
CA ALA A 108 -8.65 3.93 -11.86
C ALA A 108 -9.28 2.54 -11.65
N GLU A 109 -9.00 1.90 -10.51
CA GLU A 109 -9.48 0.56 -10.19
C GLU A 109 -10.84 0.58 -9.45
N ASN A 110 -11.35 1.77 -9.13
CA ASN A 110 -12.56 1.98 -8.32
C ASN A 110 -12.53 1.18 -7.01
N VAL A 111 -11.40 1.27 -6.28
CA VAL A 111 -11.20 0.62 -4.99
C VAL A 111 -10.98 1.64 -3.87
N PRO A 112 -11.60 1.48 -2.70
CA PRO A 112 -11.32 2.32 -1.55
C PRO A 112 -9.86 2.17 -1.09
N VAL A 113 -9.31 3.25 -0.53
CA VAL A 113 -7.98 3.26 0.10
C VAL A 113 -8.12 3.27 1.61
N ILE A 114 -7.33 2.44 2.31
CA ILE A 114 -7.02 2.66 3.72
C ILE A 114 -5.71 3.41 3.77
N SER A 115 -5.76 4.63 4.29
CA SER A 115 -4.60 5.49 4.50
C SER A 115 -4.77 6.29 5.78
N TYR A 116 -3.67 6.79 6.31
CA TYR A 116 -3.62 7.67 7.47
C TYR A 116 -2.96 9.03 7.16
N ASP A 117 -2.67 9.30 5.89
CA ASP A 117 -2.10 10.56 5.39
C ASP A 117 -3.18 11.59 4.99
#